data_AF-A0A958CQ74-F1
#
_entry.id   AF-A0A958CQ74-F1
#
_cell.length_a   1.000
_cell.length_b   1.000
_cell.length_c   1.000
_cell.angle_alpha   90.00
_cell.angle_beta   90.00
_cell.angle_gamma   90.00
#
_symmetry.space_group_name_H-M   'P 1'
#
loop_
_entity.id
_entity.type
_entity.pdbx_description
1 polymer ?
#
loop_
_entity_poly.entity_id
_entity_poly.type
_entity_poly.pdbx_seq_one_letter_code
_entity_poly.pdbx_strand_id
1 'polypeptide(L)'
;VDIGGADGLVHISEISHEMVNDPKEVLKIGQEVRVRVIKLDPERERIGLSIKQLQPSPWDDIYSRLFAGQIVPATIINVAPFGAFARIEAGLVGLIHISRLTDHSVSHASEVVSPGDEVTVRVVGIDAGRQRIALSMRDVSQGEAAQDVVVDWVVGDDQNEESVDQDNEASNDEITSERGEDQTLEVIETL
;
A
#
# COMPACT_ATOMS: atom_id res chain seq x y z
N VAL A 1 22.56 -7.45 1.40
CA VAL A 1 22.90 -7.26 2.83
C VAL A 1 23.59 -8.51 3.26
N ASP A 2 24.88 -8.43 3.59
CA ASP A 2 25.60 -9.60 4.12
C ASP A 2 25.18 -9.80 5.57
N ILE A 3 24.73 -11.01 5.89
CA ILE A 3 24.29 -11.42 7.24
C ILE A 3 25.19 -12.50 7.85
N GLY A 4 26.43 -12.62 7.35
CA GLY A 4 27.45 -13.49 7.93
C GLY A 4 27.34 -14.95 7.49
N GLY A 5 27.18 -15.18 6.19
CA GLY A 5 27.17 -16.52 5.59
C GLY A 5 26.09 -16.77 4.53
N ALA A 6 25.19 -15.82 4.32
CA ALA A 6 24.19 -15.83 3.26
C ALA A 6 23.90 -14.40 2.79
N ASP A 7 23.41 -14.27 1.56
CA ASP A 7 23.01 -12.98 1.01
C ASP A 7 21.54 -12.69 1.32
N GLY A 8 21.32 -11.63 2.11
CA GLY A 8 20.01 -11.09 2.40
C GLY A 8 19.59 -9.99 1.41
N LEU A 9 18.35 -10.06 0.92
CA LEU A 9 17.76 -9.05 0.04
C LEU A 9 16.66 -8.29 0.78
N VAL A 10 16.72 -6.96 0.73
CA VAL A 10 15.66 -6.09 1.22
C VAL A 10 14.94 -5.52 0.00
N HIS A 11 13.64 -5.73 -0.09
CA HIS A 11 12.83 -5.12 -1.14
C HIS A 11 12.67 -3.62 -0.88
N ILE A 12 12.56 -2.79 -1.92
CA ILE A 12 12.48 -1.32 -1.76
C ILE A 12 11.31 -0.90 -0.85
N SER A 13 10.16 -1.55 -1.01
CA SER A 13 8.97 -1.34 -0.17
C SER A 13 9.12 -1.84 1.27
N GLU A 14 10.17 -2.60 1.59
CA GLU A 14 10.49 -3.10 2.93
C GLU A 14 11.56 -2.24 3.64
N ILE A 15 12.06 -1.18 2.99
CA ILE A 15 13.05 -0.27 3.55
C ILE A 15 12.40 0.74 4.52
N SER A 16 11.28 1.34 4.11
CA SER A 16 10.60 2.40 4.86
C SER A 16 9.08 2.30 4.70
N HIS A 17 8.34 2.89 5.64
CA HIS A 17 6.91 3.16 5.48
C HIS A 17 6.64 4.32 4.51
N GLU A 18 7.65 5.12 4.20
CA GLU A 18 7.60 6.15 3.18
C GLU A 18 7.92 5.61 1.79
N MET A 19 7.40 6.25 0.76
CA MET A 19 7.80 5.94 -0.61
C MET A 19 9.27 6.33 -0.82
N VAL A 20 10.10 5.33 -1.05
CA VAL A 20 11.50 5.47 -1.40
C VAL A 20 11.62 5.15 -2.90
N ASN A 21 12.05 6.13 -3.69
CA ASN A 21 12.34 5.92 -5.12
C ASN A 21 13.73 5.30 -5.31
N ASP A 22 14.70 5.79 -4.54
CA ASP A 22 16.09 5.37 -4.61
C ASP A 22 16.58 4.87 -3.25
N PRO A 23 16.95 3.59 -3.12
CA PRO A 23 17.48 3.03 -1.85
C PRO A 23 18.72 3.78 -1.32
N LYS A 24 19.47 4.44 -2.21
CA LYS A 24 20.69 5.19 -1.86
C LYS A 24 20.42 6.45 -1.04
N GLU A 25 19.20 6.97 -1.07
CA GLU A 25 18.82 8.16 -0.30
C GLU A 25 18.71 7.82 1.19
N VAL A 26 18.28 6.60 1.49
CA VAL A 26 17.97 6.12 2.85
C VAL A 26 19.02 5.17 3.41
N LEU A 27 19.81 4.52 2.55
CA LEU A 27 20.81 3.53 2.93
C LEU A 27 22.17 3.80 2.27
N LYS A 28 23.25 3.69 3.06
CA LYS A 28 24.63 3.84 2.59
C LYS A 28 25.35 2.50 2.54
N ILE A 29 26.26 2.35 1.57
CA ILE A 29 27.13 1.17 1.49
C ILE A 29 28.01 1.12 2.75
N GLY A 30 28.05 -0.04 3.42
CA GLY A 30 28.80 -0.23 4.66
C GLY A 30 28.06 0.22 5.93
N GLN A 31 26.81 0.67 5.82
CA GLN A 31 25.98 1.00 6.97
C GLN A 31 25.50 -0.27 7.66
N GLU A 32 25.71 -0.37 8.97
CA GLU A 32 25.06 -1.40 9.79
C GLU A 32 23.58 -1.06 9.97
N VAL A 33 22.71 -1.98 9.57
CA VAL A 33 21.26 -1.84 9.69
C VAL A 33 20.68 -3.04 10.42
N ARG A 34 19.68 -2.78 11.27
CA ARG A 34 18.88 -3.85 11.87
C ARG A 34 17.80 -4.23 10.87
N VAL A 35 17.60 -5.52 10.69
CA VAL A 35 16.61 -6.12 9.78
C VAL A 35 15.87 -7.25 10.49
N ARG A 36 14.62 -7.49 10.10
CA ARG A 36 13.84 -8.67 10.46
C ARG A 36 13.79 -9.61 9.27
N VAL A 37 13.92 -10.91 9.51
CA VAL A 37 13.74 -11.94 8.48
C VAL A 37 12.24 -12.09 8.21
N ILE A 38 11.84 -11.94 6.94
CA ILE A 38 10.45 -12.06 6.50
C ILE A 38 10.18 -13.36 5.74
N LYS A 39 11.15 -13.81 4.94
CA LYS A 39 11.02 -14.99 4.11
C LYS A 39 12.36 -15.71 3.99
N LEU A 40 12.32 -17.04 4.01
CA LEU A 40 13.46 -17.88 3.72
C LEU A 40 13.18 -18.64 2.43
N ASP A 41 14.05 -18.48 1.43
CA ASP A 41 14.00 -19.25 0.19
C ASP A 41 15.24 -20.17 0.13
N PRO A 42 15.15 -21.37 0.74
CA PRO A 42 16.30 -22.29 0.88
C PRO A 42 16.81 -22.83 -0.46
N GLU A 43 15.95 -22.95 -1.47
CA GLU A 43 16.35 -23.40 -2.82
C GLU A 43 17.27 -22.42 -3.55
N ARG A 44 17.17 -21.13 -3.20
CA ARG A 44 17.95 -20.05 -3.83
C ARG A 44 19.01 -19.47 -2.90
N GLU A 45 19.16 -20.02 -1.69
CA GLU A 45 20.02 -19.52 -0.62
C GLU A 45 19.82 -18.02 -0.35
N ARG A 46 18.57 -17.55 -0.47
CA ARG A 46 18.20 -16.14 -0.32
C ARG A 46 17.30 -15.92 0.88
N ILE A 47 17.56 -14.82 1.58
CA ILE A 47 16.79 -14.44 2.75
C ILE A 47 16.13 -13.09 2.47
N GLY A 48 14.79 -13.07 2.50
CA GLY A 48 14.01 -11.86 2.47
C GLY A 48 14.12 -11.15 3.80
N LEU A 49 14.53 -9.88 3.76
CA LEU A 49 14.75 -9.03 4.92
C LEU A 49 13.86 -7.79 4.85
N SER A 50 13.44 -7.30 6.01
CA SER A 50 12.67 -6.07 6.14
C SER A 50 13.24 -5.17 7.22
N ILE A 51 13.43 -3.89 6.87
CA ILE A 51 13.86 -2.85 7.81
C ILE A 51 12.62 -2.21 8.44
N LYS A 52 11.57 -1.96 7.64
CA LYS A 52 10.35 -1.27 8.11
C LYS A 52 9.62 -2.04 9.21
N GLN A 53 9.65 -3.38 9.22
CA GLN A 53 8.97 -4.17 10.25
C GLN A 53 9.54 -3.99 11.67
N LEU A 54 10.71 -3.37 11.80
CA LEU A 54 11.29 -2.99 13.09
C LEU A 54 10.81 -1.60 13.56
N GLN A 55 10.17 -0.83 12.68
CA GLN A 55 9.60 0.47 12.99
C GLN A 55 8.10 0.31 13.33
N PRO A 56 7.55 1.13 14.24
CA PRO A 56 6.12 1.15 14.48
C PRO A 56 5.39 1.60 13.21
N SER A 57 4.26 0.95 12.90
CA SER A 57 3.48 1.34 11.74
C SER A 57 2.90 2.73 11.99
N PRO A 58 2.92 3.65 11.00
CA PRO A 58 2.26 4.94 11.12
C PRO A 58 0.73 4.79 11.30
N TRP A 59 0.19 3.59 11.17
CA TRP A 59 -1.22 3.27 11.36
C TRP A 59 -1.57 2.75 12.75
N ASP A 60 -0.60 2.26 13.53
CA ASP A 60 -0.87 1.62 14.83
C ASP A 60 -1.57 2.58 15.80
N ASP A 61 -1.15 3.84 15.79
CA ASP A 61 -1.64 4.90 16.68
C ASP A 61 -2.42 6.00 15.94
N ILE A 62 -2.96 5.69 14.75
CA ILE A 62 -3.55 6.71 13.86
C ILE A 62 -4.67 7.51 14.54
N TYR A 63 -5.54 6.84 15.29
CA TYR A 63 -6.67 7.48 15.98
C TYR A 63 -6.27 8.38 17.14
N SER A 64 -5.03 8.27 17.63
CA SER A 64 -4.50 9.18 18.66
C SER A 64 -3.98 10.49 18.06
N ARG A 65 -3.57 10.46 16.78
CA ARG A 65 -2.97 11.59 16.07
C ARG A 65 -3.95 12.32 15.16
N LEU A 66 -4.83 11.57 14.50
CA LEU A 66 -5.80 12.07 13.52
C LEU A 66 -7.23 11.69 13.90
N PHE A 67 -8.14 12.65 13.76
CA PHE A 67 -9.57 12.44 13.93
C PHE A 67 -10.38 13.07 12.78
N ALA A 68 -11.54 12.51 12.48
CA ALA A 68 -12.44 13.06 11.48
C ALA A 68 -12.88 14.49 11.85
N GLY A 69 -12.80 15.40 10.89
CA GLY A 69 -13.03 16.84 11.06
C GLY A 69 -11.75 17.66 11.31
N GLN A 70 -10.63 17.03 11.64
CA GLN A 70 -9.37 17.73 11.87
C GLN A 70 -8.84 18.35 10.58
N ILE A 71 -8.30 19.57 10.68
CA ILE A 71 -7.64 20.27 9.58
C ILE A 71 -6.13 20.11 9.76
N VAL A 72 -5.45 19.64 8.71
CA VAL A 72 -4.01 19.35 8.71
C VAL A 72 -3.37 19.86 7.43
N PRO A 73 -2.09 20.30 7.48
CA PRO A 73 -1.32 20.52 6.27
C PRO A 73 -1.03 19.19 5.58
N ALA A 74 -1.03 19.16 4.26
CA ALA A 74 -0.66 18.01 3.47
C ALA A 74 0.07 18.43 2.19
N THR A 75 1.01 17.61 1.73
CA THR A 75 1.75 17.85 0.48
C THR A 75 1.25 16.90 -0.60
N ILE A 76 0.87 17.41 -1.76
CA ILE A 76 0.43 16.58 -2.89
C ILE A 76 1.62 15.77 -3.39
N ILE A 77 1.48 14.44 -3.41
CA ILE A 77 2.55 13.53 -3.89
C ILE A 77 2.29 13.01 -5.29
N ASN A 78 1.01 12.90 -5.67
CA ASN A 78 0.60 12.40 -6.97
C ASN A 78 -0.81 12.89 -7.30
N VAL A 79 -1.11 13.05 -8.58
CA VAL A 79 -2.42 13.46 -9.07
C VAL A 79 -2.90 12.44 -10.09
N ALA A 80 -4.11 11.93 -9.88
CA ALA A 80 -4.77 10.95 -10.73
C ALA A 80 -6.04 11.58 -11.36
N PRO A 81 -6.61 10.98 -12.42
CA PRO A 81 -7.83 11.50 -13.03
C PRO A 81 -9.02 11.64 -12.06
N PHE A 82 -9.11 10.76 -11.06
CA PHE A 82 -10.20 10.75 -10.08
C PHE A 82 -9.93 11.58 -8.81
N GLY A 83 -8.72 12.12 -8.64
CA GLY A 83 -8.37 12.85 -7.41
C GLY A 83 -6.88 13.12 -7.24
N ALA A 84 -6.49 13.55 -6.05
CA ALA A 84 -5.10 13.79 -5.69
C ALA A 84 -4.72 13.04 -4.41
N PHE A 85 -3.51 12.50 -4.38
CA PHE A 85 -2.93 11.88 -3.21
C PHE A 85 -2.10 12.91 -2.46
N ALA A 86 -2.41 13.11 -1.19
CA ALA A 86 -1.73 14.08 -0.34
C ALA A 86 -1.10 13.37 0.86
N ARG A 87 0.17 13.64 1.12
CA ARG A 87 0.89 13.18 2.30
C ARG A 87 0.61 14.12 3.46
N ILE A 88 0.09 13.58 4.55
CA ILE A 88 -0.18 14.33 5.79
C ILE A 88 1.05 14.27 6.71
N GLU A 89 1.62 13.07 6.83
CA GLU A 89 2.78 12.77 7.65
C GLU A 89 3.59 11.63 7.00
N ALA A 90 4.80 11.37 7.50
CA ALA A 90 5.62 10.23 7.12
C ALA A 90 4.83 8.92 7.16
N GLY A 91 4.67 8.29 5.99
CA GLY A 91 3.93 7.02 5.84
C GLY A 91 2.41 7.13 5.94
N LEU A 92 1.85 8.34 6.00
CA LEU A 92 0.41 8.59 5.96
C LEU A 92 0.02 9.39 4.71
N VAL A 93 -0.74 8.73 3.84
CA VAL A 93 -1.25 9.30 2.59
C VAL A 93 -2.76 9.26 2.61
N GLY A 94 -3.38 10.38 2.25
CA GLY A 94 -4.82 10.48 2.04
C GLY A 94 -5.17 10.77 0.59
N LEU A 95 -6.41 10.45 0.23
CA LEU A 95 -7.00 10.72 -1.07
C LEU A 95 -7.97 11.89 -0.98
N ILE A 96 -7.78 12.87 -1.86
CA ILE A 96 -8.73 13.95 -2.10
C ILE A 96 -9.44 13.63 -3.41
N HIS A 97 -10.72 13.28 -3.33
CA HIS A 97 -11.51 13.03 -4.55
C HIS A 97 -11.64 14.32 -5.37
N ILE A 98 -11.75 14.21 -6.70
CA ILE A 98 -11.84 15.39 -7.59
C ILE A 98 -13.00 16.32 -7.22
N SER A 99 -14.13 15.74 -6.78
CA SER A 99 -15.28 16.50 -6.29
C SER A 99 -15.08 17.14 -4.91
N ARG A 100 -13.93 16.97 -4.28
CA ARG A 100 -13.56 17.60 -2.99
C ARG A 100 -12.35 18.54 -3.12
N LEU A 101 -11.77 18.68 -4.32
CA LEU A 101 -10.67 19.61 -4.63
C LEU A 101 -11.17 21.06 -4.79
N THR A 102 -12.30 21.27 -5.47
CA THR A 102 -12.77 22.61 -5.86
C THR A 102 -14.27 22.62 -6.07
N ASP A 103 -14.98 23.72 -5.78
CA ASP A 103 -16.46 23.84 -5.88
C ASP A 103 -17.00 23.87 -7.31
N HIS A 104 -16.17 24.17 -8.31
CA HIS A 104 -16.54 24.13 -9.71
C HIS A 104 -16.16 22.79 -10.35
N SER A 105 -16.89 22.39 -11.39
CA SER A 105 -16.62 21.15 -12.13
C SER A 105 -15.30 21.31 -12.89
N VAL A 106 -14.30 20.53 -12.51
CA VAL A 106 -13.00 20.46 -13.19
C VAL A 106 -12.83 19.06 -13.76
N SER A 107 -12.33 18.97 -14.99
CA SER A 107 -12.10 17.72 -15.70
C SER A 107 -10.92 16.93 -15.14
N HIS A 108 -9.86 17.62 -14.70
CA HIS A 108 -8.67 16.97 -14.18
C HIS A 108 -8.19 17.66 -12.90
N ALA A 109 -7.90 16.86 -11.87
CA ALA A 109 -7.31 17.34 -10.62
C ALA A 109 -6.00 18.12 -10.84
N SER A 110 -5.25 17.81 -11.90
CA SER A 110 -3.99 18.47 -12.29
C SER A 110 -4.17 19.93 -12.69
N GLU A 111 -5.39 20.37 -12.99
CA GLU A 111 -5.70 21.77 -13.26
C GLU A 111 -5.80 22.61 -11.97
N VAL A 112 -5.95 21.95 -10.81
CA VAL A 112 -6.16 22.59 -9.50
C VAL A 112 -4.95 22.44 -8.60
N VAL A 113 -4.30 21.27 -8.62
CA VAL A 113 -3.18 20.94 -7.75
C VAL A 113 -2.09 20.20 -8.53
N SER A 114 -0.83 20.44 -8.18
CA SER A 114 0.35 19.79 -8.75
C SER A 114 1.11 18.98 -7.69
N PRO A 115 1.81 17.89 -8.07
CA PRO A 115 2.74 17.22 -7.17
C PRO A 115 3.77 18.21 -6.60
N GLY A 116 3.94 18.20 -5.29
CA GLY A 116 4.78 19.14 -4.54
C GLY A 116 4.02 20.28 -3.86
N ASP A 117 2.75 20.51 -4.20
CA ASP A 117 1.98 21.59 -3.59
C ASP A 117 1.65 21.32 -2.12
N GLU A 118 1.85 22.32 -1.27
CA GLU A 118 1.41 22.29 0.12
C GLU A 118 -0.02 22.85 0.23
N VAL A 119 -0.95 22.00 0.63
CA VAL A 119 -2.37 22.32 0.75
C VAL A 119 -2.86 22.08 2.17
N THR A 120 -3.90 22.80 2.58
CA THR A 120 -4.59 22.54 3.85
C THR A 120 -5.83 21.71 3.58
N VAL A 121 -5.96 20.57 4.27
CA VAL A 121 -7.03 19.59 4.05
C VAL A 121 -7.73 19.25 5.35
N ARG A 122 -9.02 18.94 5.27
CA ARG A 122 -9.80 18.36 6.36
C ARG A 122 -9.86 16.85 6.21
N VAL A 123 -9.61 16.12 7.30
CA VAL A 123 -9.83 14.67 7.39
C VAL A 123 -11.33 14.42 7.41
N VAL A 124 -11.85 13.71 6.42
CA VAL A 124 -13.27 13.33 6.33
C VAL A 124 -13.50 12.01 7.07
N GLY A 125 -12.58 11.07 6.89
CA GLY A 125 -12.67 9.74 7.50
C GLY A 125 -11.34 9.01 7.45
N ILE A 126 -11.17 8.07 8.37
CA ILE A 126 -9.97 7.24 8.51
C ILE A 126 -10.43 5.78 8.52
N ASP A 127 -9.84 4.97 7.65
CA ASP A 127 -9.98 3.51 7.65
C ASP A 127 -8.59 2.92 7.93
N ALA A 128 -8.34 2.59 9.20
CA ALA A 128 -7.09 1.98 9.62
C ALA A 128 -6.91 0.54 9.09
N GLY A 129 -8.01 -0.19 8.85
CA GLY A 129 -7.97 -1.57 8.37
C GLY A 129 -7.46 -1.66 6.94
N ARG A 130 -7.81 -0.67 6.12
CA ARG A 130 -7.35 -0.55 4.72
C ARG A 130 -6.20 0.42 4.52
N GLN A 131 -5.72 1.06 5.60
CA GLN A 131 -4.71 2.10 5.55
C GLN A 131 -5.08 3.24 4.58
N ARG A 132 -6.30 3.78 4.73
CA ARG A 132 -6.85 4.85 3.88
C ARG A 132 -7.34 6.05 4.68
N ILE A 133 -7.05 7.26 4.21
CA ILE A 133 -7.55 8.53 4.77
C ILE A 133 -8.27 9.32 3.68
N ALA A 134 -9.53 9.69 3.94
CA ALA A 134 -10.31 10.52 3.03
C ALA A 134 -10.10 11.99 3.40
N LEU A 135 -9.74 12.81 2.42
CA LEU A 135 -9.41 14.22 2.60
C LEU A 135 -10.33 15.12 1.77
N SER A 136 -10.55 16.35 2.26
CA SER A 136 -11.36 17.37 1.59
C SER A 136 -10.68 18.74 1.64
N MET A 137 -10.58 19.43 0.50
CA MET A 137 -10.11 20.82 0.43
C MET A 137 -11.26 21.83 0.54
N ARG A 138 -12.47 21.46 0.12
CA ARG A 138 -13.66 22.35 0.15
C ARG A 138 -14.09 22.72 1.56
N ASP A 139 -14.05 21.76 2.47
CA ASP A 139 -14.74 21.89 3.75
C ASP A 139 -13.99 22.78 4.75
N VAL A 140 -12.71 23.09 4.54
CA VAL A 140 -11.88 23.90 5.46
C VAL A 140 -12.54 25.25 5.82
N SER A 141 -13.38 25.78 4.93
CA SER A 141 -14.05 27.09 5.05
C SER A 141 -15.44 27.06 5.69
N GLN A 142 -16.11 25.90 5.77
CA GLN A 142 -17.47 25.80 6.31
C GLN A 142 -17.53 24.74 7.42
N GLY A 143 -17.90 25.19 8.61
CA GLY A 143 -18.23 24.32 9.73
C GLY A 143 -19.57 23.65 9.48
N GLU A 144 -19.58 22.62 8.64
CA GLU A 144 -20.75 21.74 8.50
C GLU A 144 -20.40 20.34 9.01
N ALA A 145 -21.30 19.84 9.84
CA ALA A 145 -21.17 18.61 10.60
C ALA A 145 -21.06 17.38 9.69
N ALA A 146 -20.21 16.44 10.12
CA ALA A 146 -20.07 15.12 9.55
C ALA A 146 -21.45 14.45 9.37
N GLN A 147 -21.91 14.38 8.12
CA GLN A 147 -22.95 13.46 7.71
C GLN A 147 -22.31 12.43 6.79
N ASP A 148 -22.62 11.16 7.04
CA ASP A 148 -22.08 9.96 6.44
C ASP A 148 -21.79 10.11 4.94
N VAL A 149 -20.54 10.42 4.61
CA VAL A 149 -20.03 10.32 3.25
C VAL A 149 -19.51 8.90 3.08
N VAL A 150 -20.31 8.06 2.43
CA VAL A 150 -19.81 6.85 1.79
C VAL A 150 -18.76 7.27 0.76
N VAL A 151 -17.51 7.20 1.16
CA VAL A 151 -16.36 7.34 0.26
C VAL A 151 -16.26 6.05 -0.53
N ASP A 152 -16.68 6.11 -1.79
CA ASP A 152 -16.51 5.02 -2.75
C ASP A 152 -15.01 4.86 -3.02
N TRP A 153 -14.40 3.90 -2.35
CA TRP A 153 -12.98 3.64 -2.47
C TRP A 153 -12.67 2.75 -3.67
N VAL A 154 -12.87 3.27 -4.88
CA VAL A 154 -12.30 2.64 -6.08
C VAL A 154 -10.85 3.09 -6.20
N VAL A 155 -9.97 2.38 -5.48
CA VAL A 155 -8.56 2.33 -5.84
C VAL A 155 -8.48 1.31 -6.96
N GLY A 156 -7.97 1.70 -8.13
CA GLY A 156 -7.79 0.79 -9.26
C GLY A 156 -7.05 -0.46 -8.81
N ASP A 157 -7.79 -1.58 -8.79
CA ASP A 157 -7.28 -2.90 -8.51
C ASP A 157 -6.11 -3.19 -9.45
N ASP A 158 -4.99 -3.56 -8.86
CA ASP A 158 -4.00 -4.47 -9.39
C ASP A 158 -4.68 -5.59 -10.20
N GLN A 159 -4.74 -5.42 -11.52
CA GLN A 159 -4.83 -6.55 -12.45
C GLN A 159 -3.59 -6.52 -13.32
N ASN A 160 -2.49 -7.05 -12.77
CA ASN A 160 -1.42 -7.57 -13.61
C ASN A 160 -0.75 -8.76 -12.93
N GLU A 161 -1.50 -9.86 -12.82
CA GLU A 161 -0.92 -11.20 -12.91
C GLU A 161 -1.60 -11.94 -14.07
N GLU A 162 -0.77 -12.67 -14.82
CA GLU A 162 -1.08 -13.59 -15.93
C GLU A 162 -1.23 -13.01 -17.35
N SER A 163 -0.09 -12.78 -17.99
CA SER A 163 0.10 -13.24 -19.37
C SER A 163 1.28 -14.22 -19.41
N VAL A 164 0.96 -15.50 -19.20
CA VAL A 164 1.80 -16.62 -19.65
C VAL A 164 1.52 -16.75 -21.15
N ASP A 165 2.50 -16.42 -21.97
CA ASP A 165 2.43 -16.65 -23.41
C ASP A 165 2.31 -18.16 -23.68
N GLN A 166 1.24 -18.48 -24.42
CA GLN A 166 0.84 -19.80 -24.84
C GLN A 166 1.61 -20.19 -26.10
N ASP A 167 2.64 -21.03 -25.95
CA ASP A 167 3.24 -21.75 -27.07
C ASP A 167 3.43 -23.23 -26.70
N ASN A 168 2.39 -24.06 -26.85
CA ASN A 168 2.53 -25.31 -27.60
C ASN A 168 1.20 -26.01 -27.86
N GLU A 169 0.82 -26.05 -29.14
CA GLU A 169 -0.04 -27.06 -29.72
C GLU A 169 0.62 -28.43 -29.59
N ALA A 170 -0.10 -29.42 -29.06
CA ALA A 170 -0.15 -30.75 -29.66
C ALA A 170 -1.27 -31.56 -29.00
N SER A 171 -2.24 -31.90 -29.84
CA SER A 171 -3.17 -33.01 -29.74
C SER A 171 -2.56 -34.24 -29.05
N ASN A 172 -3.28 -34.85 -28.11
CA ASN A 172 -3.77 -36.21 -28.34
C ASN A 172 -4.78 -36.69 -27.28
N ASP A 173 -5.88 -37.22 -27.82
CA ASP A 173 -6.63 -38.41 -27.40
C ASP A 173 -7.20 -38.52 -25.98
N GLU A 174 -8.54 -38.44 -25.95
CA GLU A 174 -9.39 -39.17 -25.02
C GLU A 174 -8.95 -40.64 -24.89
N ILE A 175 -8.52 -41.04 -23.68
CA ILE A 175 -8.60 -42.43 -23.25
C ILE A 175 -9.19 -42.48 -21.83
N THR A 176 -10.26 -43.27 -21.77
CA THR A 176 -11.07 -43.76 -20.66
C THR A 176 -10.31 -44.38 -19.47
N SER A 177 -10.98 -44.29 -18.33
CA SER A 177 -11.20 -45.33 -17.31
C SER A 177 -10.19 -45.57 -16.17
N GLU A 178 -10.82 -45.80 -15.02
CA GLU A 178 -10.38 -46.58 -13.84
C GLU A 178 -9.76 -45.84 -12.63
N ARG A 179 -10.63 -45.62 -11.63
CA ARG A 179 -10.62 -46.31 -10.31
C ARG A 179 -9.36 -46.16 -9.44
N GLY A 180 -9.55 -45.61 -8.23
CA GLY A 180 -8.68 -45.83 -7.07
C GLY A 180 -8.66 -44.64 -6.11
N GLU A 181 -9.54 -44.63 -5.11
CA GLU A 181 -9.18 -44.82 -3.69
C GLU A 181 -8.92 -43.50 -2.95
N ASP A 182 -9.99 -42.97 -2.36
CA ASP A 182 -9.95 -41.92 -1.36
C ASP A 182 -9.57 -42.57 -0.02
N GLN A 183 -8.33 -42.40 0.41
CA GLN A 183 -7.87 -42.84 1.73
C GLN A 183 -7.75 -41.64 2.67
N THR A 184 -8.77 -41.51 3.52
CA THR A 184 -8.78 -40.79 4.78
C THR A 184 -7.60 -41.20 5.67
N LEU A 185 -6.84 -40.23 6.17
CA LEU A 185 -6.00 -40.42 7.37
C LEU A 185 -6.22 -39.27 8.34
N GLU A 186 -7.03 -39.55 9.36
CA GLU A 186 -6.94 -38.88 10.66
C GLU A 186 -5.61 -39.24 11.31
N VAL A 187 -4.94 -38.28 11.94
CA VAL A 187 -3.95 -38.58 12.98
C VAL A 187 -4.19 -37.68 14.19
N ILE A 188 -4.16 -38.34 15.33
CA ILE A 188 -4.70 -38.01 16.64
C ILE A 188 -3.57 -37.55 17.57
N GLU A 189 -3.93 -36.65 18.49
CA GLU A 189 -3.37 -36.36 19.83
C GLU A 189 -1.91 -35.89 20.06
N THR A 190 -1.84 -34.71 20.68
CA THR A 190 -1.39 -34.47 22.08
C THR A 190 -0.04 -35.06 22.53
N LEU A 191 0.85 -34.15 22.93
CA LEU A 191 1.49 -34.13 24.25
C LEU A 191 1.75 -32.69 24.68
#